data_AF-A0A1V3WT90-F1
#
_entry.id   AF-A0A1V3WT90-F1
#
_cell.length_a   1.000
_cell.length_b   1.000
_cell.length_c   1.000
_cell.angle_alpha   90.00
_cell.angle_beta   90.00
_cell.angle_gamma   90.00
#
_symmetry.space_group_name_H-M   'P 1'
#
loop_
_entity.id
_entity.type
_entity.pdbx_description
1 polymer ?
#
loop_
_entity_poly.entity_id
_entity_poly.type
_entity_poly.pdbx_seq_one_letter_code
_entity_poly.pdbx_strand_id
1 'polypeptide(L)'
;MVIAARRGPAHSAFTLPELVGLTAASDVVLDRDDHKRVLEDLATASAPLTKAKLQILSTLGDGSVPASRPRIRLAYRLTPGASWDLNGPPASSSPSPDR
;
A
#
# COMPACT_ATOMS: atom_id res chain seq x y z
N MET A 1 -10.23 -1.46 1.26
CA MET A 1 -9.22 -2.54 1.15
C MET A 1 -7.81 -1.94 1.19
N VAL A 2 -6.82 -2.68 1.68
CA VAL A 2 -5.40 -2.27 1.65
C VAL A 2 -4.61 -3.32 0.86
N ILE A 3 -3.75 -2.87 -0.05
CA ILE A 3 -2.76 -3.69 -0.74
C ILE A 3 -1.39 -3.29 -0.20
N ALA A 4 -0.80 -4.15 0.61
CA ALA A 4 0.49 -3.91 1.25
C ALA A 4 1.64 -4.52 0.44
N ALA A 5 2.73 -3.78 0.28
CA ALA A 5 3.96 -4.23 -0.35
C ALA A 5 5.15 -4.08 0.59
N ARG A 6 5.99 -5.13 0.66
CA ARG A 6 7.23 -5.13 1.44
C ARG A 6 8.29 -4.15 0.92
N ARG A 7 8.28 -3.87 -0.39
CA ARG A 7 9.26 -2.99 -1.06
C ARG A 7 8.64 -1.64 -1.39
N GLY A 8 9.47 -0.70 -1.87
CA GLY A 8 9.03 0.64 -2.29
C GLY A 8 8.27 0.66 -3.62
N PRO A 9 7.65 1.81 -3.97
CA PRO A 9 6.85 2.00 -5.18
C PRO A 9 7.52 1.57 -6.49
N ALA A 10 8.81 1.82 -6.66
CA ALA A 10 9.56 1.40 -7.86
C ALA A 10 9.48 -0.13 -8.09
N HIS A 11 9.40 -0.90 -7.02
CA HIS A 11 9.34 -2.37 -7.02
C HIS A 11 7.91 -2.93 -7.06
N SER A 12 6.89 -2.08 -7.16
CA SER A 12 5.51 -2.52 -7.31
C SER A 12 5.36 -3.40 -8.56
N ALA A 13 4.63 -4.51 -8.44
CA ALA A 13 4.40 -5.43 -9.54
C ALA A 13 3.33 -4.95 -10.53
N PHE A 14 2.59 -3.88 -10.20
CA PHE A 14 1.56 -3.37 -11.10
C PHE A 14 2.14 -2.92 -12.44
N THR A 15 1.51 -3.36 -13.52
CA THR A 15 1.75 -2.84 -14.86
C THR A 15 0.96 -1.53 -15.10
N LEU A 16 1.29 -0.79 -16.16
CA LEU A 16 0.54 0.43 -16.49
C LEU A 16 -0.94 0.14 -16.80
N PRO A 17 -1.29 -0.88 -17.62
CA PRO A 17 -2.70 -1.20 -17.88
C PRO A 17 -3.46 -1.59 -16.60
N GLU A 18 -2.83 -2.32 -15.68
CA GLU A 18 -3.45 -2.69 -14.40
C GLU A 18 -3.75 -1.46 -13.54
N LEU A 19 -2.81 -0.51 -13.42
CA LEU A 19 -3.05 0.71 -12.64
C LEU A 19 -4.17 1.56 -13.24
N VAL A 20 -4.20 1.71 -14.57
CA VAL A 20 -5.27 2.46 -15.25
C VAL A 20 -6.64 1.79 -15.05
N GLY A 21 -6.71 0.47 -15.19
CA GLY A 21 -7.95 -0.26 -14.92
C GLY A 21 -8.41 -0.13 -13.46
N LEU A 22 -7.47 -0.21 -12.52
CA LEU A 22 -7.77 -0.12 -11.09
C LEU A 22 -8.30 1.27 -10.70
N THR A 23 -7.72 2.34 -11.22
CA THR A 23 -8.15 3.72 -10.95
C THR A 23 -9.46 4.08 -11.65
N ALA A 24 -9.81 3.40 -12.76
CA ALA A 24 -11.13 3.53 -13.39
C ALA A 24 -12.23 2.93 -12.50
N ALA A 25 -11.98 1.78 -11.87
CA ALA A 25 -12.98 1.05 -11.09
C ALA A 25 -13.09 1.46 -9.60
N SER A 26 -12.05 2.04 -9.00
CA SER A 26 -11.99 2.27 -7.54
C SER A 26 -11.19 3.51 -7.17
N ASP A 27 -11.47 4.06 -5.98
CA ASP A 27 -10.66 5.13 -5.39
C ASP A 27 -9.34 4.53 -4.88
N VAL A 28 -8.33 4.59 -5.75
CA VAL A 28 -6.96 4.19 -5.40
C VAL A 28 -6.24 5.37 -4.77
N VAL A 29 -5.77 5.17 -3.53
CA VAL A 29 -5.18 6.23 -2.72
C VAL A 29 -3.85 5.82 -2.10
N LEU A 30 -3.03 6.82 -1.79
CA LEU A 30 -1.81 6.71 -0.99
C LEU A 30 -1.96 7.59 0.25
N ASP A 31 -1.33 7.17 1.35
CA ASP A 31 -1.15 8.07 2.49
C ASP A 31 0.08 8.97 2.25
N ARG A 32 0.20 10.04 3.04
CA ARG A 32 1.27 11.05 2.91
C ARG A 32 2.68 10.45 2.77
N ASP A 33 3.03 9.47 3.60
CA ASP A 33 4.35 8.85 3.59
C ASP A 33 4.62 8.04 2.32
N ASP A 34 3.58 7.40 1.78
CA ASP A 34 3.69 6.62 0.54
C ASP A 34 3.72 7.53 -0.69
N HIS A 35 3.00 8.66 -0.66
CA HIS A 35 3.16 9.74 -1.64
C HIS A 35 4.59 10.25 -1.66
N LYS A 36 5.19 10.53 -0.50
CA LYS A 36 6.58 10.96 -0.40
C LYS A 36 7.54 9.94 -1.03
N ARG A 37 7.35 8.64 -0.75
CA ARG A 37 8.18 7.57 -1.33
C ARG A 37 8.05 7.50 -2.85
N VAL A 38 6.85 7.71 -3.40
CA VAL A 38 6.65 7.76 -4.86
C VAL A 38 7.44 8.90 -5.48
N LEU A 39 7.40 10.10 -4.87
CA LEU A 39 8.12 11.27 -5.35
C LEU A 39 9.65 11.08 -5.26
N GLU A 40 10.15 10.48 -4.18
CA GLU A 40 11.57 10.13 -4.01
C GLU A 40 12.04 9.12 -5.06
N ASP A 41 11.29 8.03 -5.26
CA ASP A 41 11.58 7.04 -6.30
C ASP A 41 11.49 7.68 -7.70
N LEU A 42 10.52 8.55 -7.95
CA LEU A 42 10.33 9.22 -9.25
C LEU A 42 11.49 10.16 -9.60
N ALA A 43 12.03 10.87 -8.60
CA ALA A 43 13.16 11.77 -8.79
C ALA A 43 14.45 11.03 -9.19
N THR A 44 14.56 9.75 -8.86
CA THR A 44 15.79 8.95 -9.06
C THR A 44 15.65 7.87 -10.15
N ALA A 45 14.42 7.57 -10.60
CA ALA A 45 14.18 6.53 -11.59
C ALA A 45 14.71 6.90 -13.00
N SER A 46 15.55 6.03 -13.55
CA SER A 46 16.09 6.13 -14.92
C SER A 46 15.34 5.27 -15.94
N ALA A 47 14.83 4.11 -15.52
CA ALA A 47 14.14 3.18 -16.41
C ALA A 47 12.78 3.76 -16.87
N PRO A 48 12.51 3.87 -18.19
CA PRO A 48 11.31 4.53 -18.70
C PRO A 48 9.99 3.95 -18.17
N LEU A 49 9.87 2.62 -18.13
CA LEU A 49 8.65 1.94 -17.65
C LEU A 49 8.43 2.16 -16.15
N THR A 50 9.51 2.15 -15.36
CA THR A 50 9.43 2.45 -13.92
C THR A 50 9.00 3.90 -13.70
N LYS A 51 9.56 4.84 -14.47
CA LYS A 51 9.19 6.26 -14.40
C LYS A 51 7.73 6.49 -14.75
N ALA A 52 7.23 5.88 -15.82
CA ALA A 52 5.82 5.96 -16.21
C ALA A 52 4.88 5.42 -15.12
N LYS A 53 5.24 4.28 -14.50
CA LYS A 53 4.47 3.72 -13.38
C LYS A 53 4.44 4.68 -12.19
N LEU A 54 5.59 5.23 -11.81
CA LEU A 54 5.69 6.18 -10.70
C LEU A 54 4.95 7.49 -10.97
N GLN A 55 4.89 7.96 -12.22
CA GLN A 55 4.07 9.10 -12.61
C GLN A 55 2.59 8.82 -12.36
N ILE A 56 2.06 7.65 -12.77
CA ILE A 56 0.67 7.29 -12.46
C ILE A 56 0.46 7.25 -10.94
N LEU A 57 1.33 6.57 -10.20
CA LEU A 57 1.24 6.49 -8.74
C LEU A 57 1.26 7.88 -8.06
N SER A 58 2.00 8.85 -8.62
CA SER A 58 2.08 10.22 -8.07
C SER A 58 0.78 11.02 -8.21
N THR A 59 -0.13 10.57 -9.08
CA THR A 59 -1.42 11.22 -9.32
C THR A 59 -2.56 10.67 -8.46
N LEU A 60 -2.29 9.63 -7.66
CA LEU A 60 -3.30 8.99 -6.82
C LEU A 60 -3.81 9.93 -5.72
N GLY A 61 -5.05 9.72 -5.28
CA GLY A 61 -5.67 10.54 -4.24
C GLY A 61 -5.02 10.36 -2.86
N ASP A 62 -5.34 11.27 -1.94
CA ASP A 62 -4.95 11.19 -0.53
C ASP A 62 -5.96 10.33 0.25
N GLY A 63 -5.46 9.36 1.02
CA GLY A 63 -6.27 8.44 1.83
C GLY A 63 -7.10 9.11 2.93
N SER A 64 -6.79 10.34 3.31
CA SER A 64 -7.50 11.12 4.33
C SER A 64 -8.81 11.77 3.85
N VAL A 65 -9.01 11.90 2.53
CA VAL A 65 -10.22 12.50 1.96
C VAL A 65 -11.37 11.47 2.00
N PRO A 66 -12.62 11.83 2.32
CA PRO A 66 -13.75 10.90 2.24
C PRO A 66 -13.92 10.26 0.84
N ALA A 67 -14.33 8.99 0.77
CA ALA A 67 -14.51 8.28 -0.50
C ALA A 67 -15.99 8.24 -0.92
N SER A 68 -16.27 8.38 -2.21
CA SER A 68 -17.60 8.18 -2.79
C SER A 68 -17.77 6.84 -3.50
N ARG A 69 -16.68 6.10 -3.72
CA ARG A 69 -16.64 4.76 -4.32
C ARG A 69 -15.76 3.80 -3.51
N PRO A 70 -15.76 2.49 -3.81
CA PRO A 70 -14.89 1.55 -3.11
C PRO A 70 -13.43 1.98 -3.13
N ARG A 71 -12.79 1.95 -1.95
CA ARG A 71 -11.41 2.44 -1.75
C ARG A 71 -10.40 1.33 -1.66
N ILE A 72 -9.30 1.50 -2.39
CA ILE A 72 -8.10 0.67 -2.33
C ILE A 72 -6.92 1.54 -1.93
N ARG A 73 -6.34 1.29 -0.77
CA ARG A 73 -5.12 1.97 -0.32
C ARG A 73 -3.91 1.14 -0.69
N LEU A 74 -2.95 1.71 -1.42
CA LEU A 74 -1.66 1.07 -1.65
C LEU A 74 -0.71 1.51 -0.55
N ALA A 75 -0.06 0.56 0.11
CA ALA A 75 0.84 0.83 1.23
C ALA A 75 2.19 0.17 1.00
N TYR A 76 3.28 0.94 1.07
CA TYR A 76 4.61 0.47 0.74
C TYR A 76 5.51 0.34 1.97
N ARG A 77 6.57 -0.46 1.84
CA ARG A 77 7.52 -0.79 2.92
C ARG A 77 6.84 -1.35 4.16
N LEU A 78 5.69 -2.01 3.99
CA LEU A 78 5.01 -2.73 5.06
C LEU A 78 5.39 -4.20 5.02
N THR A 79 5.90 -4.69 6.14
CA THR A 79 6.02 -6.12 6.39
C THR A 79 4.82 -6.53 7.24
N PRO A 80 3.96 -7.45 6.76
CA PRO A 80 2.89 -7.98 7.60
C PRO A 80 3.49 -8.57 8.88
N GLY A 81 2.98 -8.16 10.04
CA GLY A 81 3.33 -8.77 11.33
C GLY A 81 2.75 -10.19 11.46
N ALA A 82 3.24 -10.94 12.44
CA ALA A 82 2.90 -12.35 12.65
C ALA A 82 1.45 -12.63 13.12
N SER A 83 0.61 -11.62 13.34
CA SER A 83 -0.80 -11.82 13.68
C SER A 83 -1.67 -10.73 13.06
N TRP A 84 -2.17 -10.99 11.87
CA TRP A 84 -3.39 -10.36 11.37
C TRP A 84 -4.58 -11.18 11.89
N ASP A 85 -4.72 -11.29 13.22
CA ASP A 85 -5.91 -11.93 13.78
C ASP A 85 -7.02 -10.88 13.85
N LEU A 86 -7.85 -10.81 12.81
CA LEU A 86 -9.02 -9.93 12.78
C LEU A 86 -10.26 -10.56 13.44
N ASN A 87 -10.13 -11.72 14.12
CA ASN A 87 -11.28 -12.41 14.74
C ASN A 87 -10.98 -13.35 15.93
N GLY A 88 -9.82 -13.25 16.60
CA GLY A 88 -9.50 -14.08 17.77
C GLY A 88 -9.40 -13.29 19.08
N PRO A 89 -10.02 -13.72 20.20
CA PRO A 89 -9.68 -13.15 21.50
C PRO A 89 -8.20 -13.41 21.80
N PRO A 90 -7.51 -12.50 22.50
CA PRO A 90 -6.10 -12.71 22.85
C PRO A 90 -5.97 -14.03 23.62
N ALA A 91 -5.00 -14.85 23.22
CA ALA A 91 -4.68 -16.09 23.92
C ALA A 91 -4.39 -15.77 25.39
N SER A 92 -5.27 -16.25 26.28
CA SER A 92 -5.10 -16.15 27.72
C SER A 92 -3.88 -16.98 28.13
N SER A 93 -2.74 -16.33 28.33
CA SER A 93 -1.60 -16.94 29.02
C SER A 93 -1.96 -17.10 30.49
N SER A 94 -2.48 -18.27 30.89
CA SER A 94 -2.51 -18.67 32.30
C SER A 94 -1.10 -19.09 32.73
N PRO A 95 -0.56 -18.59 33.86
CA PRO A 95 0.69 -19.09 34.40
C PRO A 95 0.47 -20.46 35.06
N SER A 96 1.29 -21.45 34.72
CA SER A 96 1.39 -22.72 35.45
C SER A 96 1.97 -22.47 36.86
N PRO A 97 1.45 -23.13 37.91
CA PRO A 97 2.00 -23.01 39.24
C PRO A 97 3.28 -23.85 39.37
N ASP A 98 4.20 -23.27 40.13
CA ASP A 98 5.48 -23.82 40.60
C ASP A 98 5.35 -25.26 41.13
N ARG A 99 6.32 -26.12 40.77
CA ARG A 99 6.56 -27.38 41.48
C ARG A 99 8.03 -27.76 41.47
#